data_AF-A0A536JRU0-F1
#
_entry.id   AF-A0A536JRU0-F1
#
_cell.length_a   1.000
_cell.length_b   1.000
_cell.length_c   1.000
_cell.angle_alpha   90.00
_cell.angle_beta   90.00
_cell.angle_gamma   90.00
#
_symmetry.space_group_name_H-M   'P 1'
#
loop_
_entity.id
_entity.type
_entity.pdbx_description
1 polymer ?
#
loop_
_entity_poly.entity_id
_entity_poly.type
_entity_poly.pdbx_seq_one_letter_code
_entity_poly.pdbx_strand_id
1 'polypeptide(L)'
;VNERALELTRANAAVAEASNVSVCLPGEVPAEVRFDAIYSNPPVRVGKGPLHRLLLEWLPRLKPGAPAYLVVQRNLGADSLAAWLGEQGFAVTRLKSKKGFRVLEAKAAP
;
A
#
# COMPACT_ATOMS: atom_id res chain seq x y z
N VAL A 1 -14.36 -2.60 1.12
CA VAL A 1 -13.79 -1.75 2.20
C VAL A 1 -14.73 -1.80 3.39
N ASN A 2 -14.21 -1.72 4.61
CA ASN A 2 -15.05 -1.75 5.81
C ASN A 2 -15.47 -0.32 6.16
N GLU A 3 -16.76 0.00 6.07
CA GLU A 3 -17.30 1.33 6.41
C GLU A 3 -16.96 1.73 7.85
N ARG A 4 -16.96 0.77 8.78
CA ARG A 4 -16.55 1.00 10.16
C ARG A 4 -15.10 1.47 10.28
N ALA A 5 -14.22 1.01 9.40
CA ALA A 5 -12.83 1.48 9.37
C ALA A 5 -12.76 2.96 8.97
N LEU A 6 -13.57 3.39 7.99
CA LEU A 6 -13.64 4.79 7.57
C LEU A 6 -14.13 5.70 8.71
N GLU A 7 -15.19 5.29 9.41
CA GLU A 7 -15.71 6.02 10.58
C GLU A 7 -14.64 6.20 11.66
N LEU A 8 -13.94 5.11 12.02
CA LEU A 8 -12.90 5.14 13.03
C LEU A 8 -11.71 6.00 12.61
N THR A 9 -11.31 5.96 11.33
CA THR A 9 -10.25 6.84 10.82
C THR A 9 -10.66 8.31 10.91
N ARG A 10 -11.91 8.67 10.57
CA ARG A 10 -12.42 10.05 10.72
C ARG A 10 -12.40 10.51 12.18
N ALA A 11 -12.89 9.66 13.10
CA ALA A 11 -12.89 9.97 14.53
C ALA A 11 -11.45 10.16 15.07
N ASN A 12 -10.52 9.28 14.70
CA ASN A 12 -9.12 9.38 15.13
C ASN A 12 -8.43 10.62 14.56
N ALA A 13 -8.71 10.99 13.31
CA ALA A 13 -8.17 12.21 12.71
C ALA A 13 -8.67 13.47 13.42
N ALA A 14 -9.95 13.50 13.82
CA ALA A 14 -10.51 14.60 14.60
C ALA A 14 -9.85 14.72 15.99
N VAL A 15 -9.68 13.61 16.71
CA VAL A 15 -8.99 13.58 18.01
C VAL A 15 -7.53 14.01 17.89
N ALA A 16 -6.87 13.71 16.77
CA ALA A 16 -5.49 14.09 16.50
C ALA A 16 -5.34 15.49 15.88
N GLU A 17 -6.44 16.25 15.70
CA GLU A 17 -6.48 17.55 15.03
C GLU A 17 -5.84 17.54 13.61
N ALA A 18 -5.89 16.39 12.94
CA ALA A 18 -5.28 16.17 11.65
C ALA A 18 -6.22 16.59 10.51
N SER A 19 -6.32 17.91 10.30
CA SER A 19 -7.21 18.53 9.30
C SER A 19 -6.86 18.19 7.84
N ASN A 20 -5.68 17.64 7.59
CA ASN A 20 -5.18 17.25 6.27
C ASN A 20 -5.51 15.79 5.89
N VAL A 21 -6.30 15.07 6.69
CA VAL A 21 -6.68 13.68 6.42
C VAL A 21 -8.00 13.61 5.64
N SER A 22 -7.95 13.03 4.44
CA SER A 22 -9.16 12.70 3.66
C SER A 22 -9.49 11.22 3.80
N VAL A 23 -10.76 10.90 4.13
CA VAL A 23 -11.23 9.53 4.34
C VAL A 23 -12.40 9.22 3.40
N CYS A 24 -12.15 8.36 2.42
CA CYS A 24 -13.07 8.05 1.34
C CYS A 24 -12.99 6.57 0.93
N LEU A 25 -13.97 6.12 0.17
CA LEU A 25 -13.95 4.84 -0.52
C LEU A 25 -12.92 4.86 -1.67
N PRO A 26 -12.36 3.70 -2.05
CA PRO A 26 -11.46 3.58 -3.19
C PRO A 26 -11.95 4.28 -4.46
N GLY A 27 -13.23 4.08 -4.80
CA GLY A 27 -13.84 4.65 -6.01
C GLY A 27 -14.10 6.15 -5.95
N GLU A 28 -13.97 6.78 -4.79
CA GLU A 28 -14.12 8.23 -4.62
C GLU A 28 -12.79 8.98 -4.84
N VAL A 29 -11.66 8.27 -4.91
CA VAL A 29 -10.36 8.89 -5.19
C VAL A 29 -10.26 9.20 -6.69
N PRO A 30 -10.17 10.48 -7.11
CA PRO A 30 -10.15 10.83 -8.53
C PRO A 30 -8.98 10.13 -9.27
N ALA A 31 -9.22 9.64 -10.48
CA ALA A 31 -8.28 8.78 -11.21
C ALA A 31 -6.95 9.48 -11.57
N GLU A 32 -6.97 10.81 -11.67
CA GLU A 32 -5.84 11.69 -11.96
C GLU A 32 -4.92 11.92 -10.75
N VAL A 33 -5.39 11.65 -9.52
CA VAL A 33 -4.55 11.84 -8.33
C VAL A 33 -3.34 10.92 -8.40
N ARG A 34 -2.16 11.52 -8.23
CA ARG A 34 -0.87 10.84 -8.13
C ARG A 34 -0.25 11.10 -6.77
N PHE A 35 0.33 10.05 -6.18
CA PHE A 35 0.85 10.06 -4.82
C PHE A 35 2.36 10.25 -4.78
N ASP A 36 2.84 11.10 -3.87
CA ASP A 36 4.26 11.23 -3.56
C ASP A 36 4.77 10.05 -2.71
N ALA A 37 3.88 9.32 -2.04
CA ALA A 37 4.17 8.04 -1.41
C ALA A 37 2.87 7.25 -1.14
N ILE A 38 2.97 5.92 -1.06
CA ILE A 38 1.88 5.04 -0.61
C ILE A 38 2.36 4.21 0.59
N TYR A 39 1.53 4.09 1.62
CA TYR A 39 1.81 3.24 2.79
C TYR A 39 0.71 2.20 2.93
N SER A 40 1.06 0.92 3.03
CA SER A 40 0.05 -0.14 3.12
C SER A 40 0.52 -1.35 3.93
N ASN A 41 -0.40 -1.91 4.70
CA ASN A 41 -0.33 -3.25 5.28
C ASN A 41 -1.30 -4.17 4.53
N PRO A 42 -1.02 -4.51 3.25
CA PRO A 42 -2.03 -5.07 2.37
C PRO A 42 -2.58 -6.41 2.90
N PRO A 43 -3.85 -6.74 2.66
CA PRO A 43 -4.53 -7.86 3.31
C PRO A 43 -4.11 -9.20 2.72
N VAL A 44 -2.91 -9.69 3.04
CA VAL A 44 -2.31 -10.88 2.40
C VAL A 44 -3.11 -12.18 2.50
N ARG A 45 -4.11 -12.25 3.39
CA ARG A 45 -4.99 -13.41 3.56
C ARG A 45 -6.13 -13.49 2.53
N VAL A 46 -6.35 -12.47 1.69
CA VAL A 46 -7.38 -12.52 0.63
C VAL A 46 -6.96 -13.37 -0.58
N GLY A 47 -5.75 -13.95 -0.54
CA GLY A 47 -5.16 -14.70 -1.64
C GLY A 47 -4.40 -13.80 -2.63
N LYS A 48 -3.55 -14.44 -3.46
CA LYS A 48 -2.63 -13.73 -4.38
C LYS A 48 -3.37 -12.89 -5.41
N GLY A 49 -4.38 -13.44 -6.09
CA GLY A 49 -5.09 -12.73 -7.17
C GLY A 49 -5.71 -11.40 -6.74
N PRO A 50 -6.57 -11.38 -5.70
CA PRO A 50 -7.15 -10.12 -5.20
C PRO A 50 -6.10 -9.14 -4.66
N LEU A 51 -5.06 -9.64 -3.98
CA LEU A 51 -3.95 -8.82 -3.51
C LEU A 51 -3.20 -8.15 -4.68
N HIS A 52 -2.89 -8.91 -5.73
CA HIS A 52 -2.17 -8.42 -6.90
C HIS A 52 -2.99 -7.36 -7.64
N ARG A 53 -4.30 -7.60 -7.84
CA ARG A 53 -5.20 -6.61 -8.44
C ARG A 53 -5.21 -5.29 -7.65
N LEU A 54 -5.31 -5.37 -6.32
CA LEU A 54 -5.27 -4.19 -5.45
C LEU A 54 -3.95 -3.43 -5.63
N LEU A 55 -2.81 -4.13 -5.65
CA LEU A 55 -1.51 -3.45 -5.82
C LEU A 55 -1.36 -2.83 -7.21
N LEU A 56 -1.82 -3.51 -8.27
CA LEU A 56 -1.79 -2.97 -9.64
C LEU A 56 -2.77 -1.80 -9.85
N GLU A 57 -3.81 -1.67 -9.02
CA GLU A 57 -4.70 -0.52 -9.06
C GLU A 57 -4.04 0.74 -8.47
N TRP A 58 -3.27 0.59 -7.39
CA TRP A 58 -2.75 1.71 -6.61
C TRP A 58 -1.30 2.10 -6.93
N LEU A 59 -0.40 1.13 -7.15
CA LEU A 59 1.02 1.41 -7.34
C LEU A 59 1.33 2.23 -8.62
N PRO A 60 0.64 2.05 -9.76
CA PRO A 60 0.85 2.90 -10.94
C PRO A 60 0.45 4.36 -10.73
N ARG A 61 -0.23 4.69 -9.63
CA ARG A 61 -0.61 6.05 -9.26
C ARG A 61 0.48 6.77 -8.47
N LEU A 62 1.62 6.15 -8.20
CA LEU A 62 2.80 6.84 -7.68
C LEU A 62 3.31 7.85 -8.73
N LYS A 63 3.81 9.00 -8.25
CA LYS A 63 4.59 9.91 -9.10
C LYS A 63 5.92 9.24 -9.50
N PRO A 64 6.59 9.70 -10.59
CA PRO A 64 7.92 9.20 -10.94
C PRO A 64 8.88 9.29 -9.75
N GLY A 65 9.57 8.18 -9.43
CA GLY A 65 10.50 8.07 -8.30
C GLY A 65 9.87 7.96 -6.90
N ALA A 66 8.54 8.10 -6.77
CA ALA A 66 7.85 8.01 -5.49
C ALA A 66 7.81 6.57 -4.95
N PRO A 67 7.99 6.36 -3.64
CA PRO A 67 7.96 5.04 -3.02
C PRO A 67 6.56 4.59 -2.58
N ALA A 68 6.30 3.30 -2.69
CA ALA A 68 5.34 2.60 -1.85
C ALA A 68 6.06 1.79 -0.77
N TYR A 69 5.56 1.87 0.47
CA TYR A 69 6.03 1.08 1.60
C TYR A 69 4.99 0.04 1.98
N LEU A 70 5.33 -1.23 1.78
CA LEU A 70 4.45 -2.38 2.03
C LEU A 70 4.96 -3.18 3.22
N VAL A 71 4.11 -3.38 4.23
CA VAL A 71 4.45 -4.20 5.40
C VAL A 71 3.77 -5.56 5.29
N VAL A 72 4.58 -6.61 5.19
CA VAL A 72 4.09 -7.99 4.97
C VAL A 72 4.73 -8.97 5.94
N GLN A 73 3.94 -9.89 6.47
CA GLN A 73 4.46 -10.97 7.31
C GLN A 73 5.34 -11.91 6.49
N ARG A 74 6.54 -12.23 7.00
CA ARG A 74 7.56 -13.06 6.31
C ARG A 74 6.99 -14.37 5.76
N ASN A 75 6.22 -15.07 6.59
CA ASN A 75 5.67 -16.38 6.27
C ASN A 75 4.38 -16.32 5.44
N LEU A 76 3.86 -15.11 5.16
CA LEU A 76 2.69 -14.90 4.32
C LEU A 76 3.08 -14.36 2.94
N GLY A 77 4.25 -14.74 2.44
CA GLY A 77 4.65 -14.50 1.06
C GLY A 77 5.30 -13.14 0.81
N ALA A 78 5.98 -12.55 1.80
CA ALA A 78 6.72 -11.30 1.60
C ALA A 78 7.78 -11.41 0.47
N ASP A 79 8.51 -12.53 0.40
CA ASP A 79 9.50 -12.78 -0.66
C ASP A 79 8.85 -12.96 -2.04
N SER A 80 7.80 -13.79 -2.09
CA SER A 80 7.07 -14.01 -3.34
C SER A 80 6.40 -12.73 -3.85
N LEU A 81 5.94 -11.86 -2.94
CA LEU A 81 5.35 -10.59 -3.33
C LEU A 81 6.42 -9.65 -3.89
N ALA A 82 7.60 -9.59 -3.28
CA ALA A 82 8.71 -8.78 -3.78
C ALA A 82 9.16 -9.23 -5.17
N ALA A 83 9.30 -10.55 -5.38
CA ALA A 83 9.65 -11.12 -6.68
C ALA A 83 8.59 -10.78 -7.75
N TRP A 84 7.31 -11.01 -7.43
CA TRP A 84 6.20 -10.71 -8.34
C TRP A 84 6.12 -9.22 -8.69
N LEU A 85 6.28 -8.32 -7.73
CA LEU A 85 6.33 -6.87 -8.00
C LEU A 85 7.49 -6.52 -8.95
N GLY A 86 8.64 -7.20 -8.83
CA GLY A 86 9.74 -7.10 -9.79
C GLY A 86 9.34 -7.51 -11.20
N GLU A 87 8.60 -8.61 -11.35
CA GLU A 87 8.05 -9.05 -12.64
C GLU A 87 7.06 -8.05 -13.26
N GLN A 88 6.40 -7.23 -12.43
CA GLN A 88 5.51 -6.15 -12.89
C GLN A 88 6.28 -4.85 -13.24
N GLY A 89 7.61 -4.84 -13.16
CA GLY A 89 8.43 -3.68 -13.50
C GLY A 89 8.66 -2.69 -12.35
N PHE A 90 8.39 -3.08 -11.09
CA PHE A 90 8.74 -2.27 -9.94
C PHE A 90 10.15 -2.61 -9.43
N ALA A 91 10.94 -1.59 -9.10
CA ALA A 91 12.16 -1.76 -8.33
C ALA A 91 11.80 -1.99 -6.86
N VAL A 92 12.08 -3.18 -6.32
CA VAL A 92 11.71 -3.55 -4.95
C VAL A 92 12.93 -3.76 -4.07
N THR A 93 12.98 -3.03 -2.94
CA THR A 93 14.04 -3.14 -1.94
C THR A 93 13.47 -3.56 -0.59
N ARG A 94 14.12 -4.50 0.10
CA ARG A 94 13.77 -4.84 1.50
C ARG A 94 14.46 -3.88 2.45
N LEU A 95 13.73 -2.90 2.98
CA LEU A 95 14.28 -1.89 3.89
C LEU A 95 14.55 -2.43 5.30
N LYS A 96 13.64 -3.24 5.84
CA LYS A 96 13.74 -3.72 7.22
C LYS A 96 13.04 -5.05 7.43
N SER A 97 13.58 -5.85 8.34
CA SER A 97 12.92 -7.04 8.88
C SER A 97 12.86 -6.93 10.40
N LYS A 98 11.67 -7.05 10.99
CA LYS A 98 11.49 -6.99 12.45
C LYS A 98 10.27 -7.81 12.88
N LYS A 99 10.40 -8.58 13.95
CA LYS A 99 9.30 -9.31 14.62
C LYS A 99 8.37 -10.10 13.67
N GLY A 100 8.93 -10.79 12.67
CA GLY A 100 8.09 -11.56 11.73
C GLY A 100 7.61 -10.80 10.50
N PHE A 101 7.84 -9.50 10.40
CA PHE A 101 7.42 -8.66 9.28
C PHE A 101 8.60 -8.15 8.46
N ARG A 102 8.34 -7.85 7.19
CA ARG A 102 9.24 -7.13 6.27
C ARG A 102 8.58 -5.85 5.82
N VAL A 103 9.39 -4.81 5.75
CA VAL A 103 9.06 -3.57 5.05
C VAL A 103 9.71 -3.63 3.68
N LEU A 104 8.89 -3.64 2.65
CA LEU A 104 9.31 -3.56 1.25
C LEU A 104 9.09 -2.12 0.78
N GLU A 105 10.09 -1.55 0.12
CA GLU A 105 9.94 -0.36 -0.70
C GLU A 105 9.77 -0.80 -2.15
N ALA A 106 8.73 -0.33 -2.82
CA ALA A 106 8.52 -0.52 -4.25
C ALA A 106 8.48 0.85 -4.93
N LYS A 107 9.23 1.01 -6.02
CA LYS A 107 9.23 2.22 -6.84
C LYS A 107 8.96 1.81 -8.29
N ALA A 108 8.28 2.67 -9.05
CA ALA A 108 8.26 2.50 -10.50
C ALA A 108 9.72 2.45 -10.98
N ALA A 109 10.06 1.47 -11.83
CA ALA A 109 11.37 1.46 -12.46
C ALA A 109 11.57 2.78 -13.23
N PRO A 110 12.77 3.37 -13.17
CA PRO A 110 13.10 4.58 -13.93
C PRO A 110 12.95 4.36 -15.45
#